data_AF-A0A7J9Z9G7-F1
#
_entry.id   AF-A0A7J9Z9G7-F1
#
_cell.length_a   1.000
_cell.length_b   1.000
_cell.length_c   1.000
_cell.angle_alpha   90.00
_cell.angle_beta   90.00
_cell.angle_gamma   90.00
#
_symmetry.space_group_name_H-M   'P 1'
#
loop_
_entity.id
_entity.type
_entity.pdbx_description
1 polymer ?
#
loop_
_entity_poly.entity_id
_entity_poly.type
_entity_poly.pdbx_seq_one_letter_code
_entity_poly.pdbx_strand_id
1 'polypeptide(L)'
;MPRNRSDIDREDKLDEILNAAEDILRADGYASLTHSAVARALGLARTAICWYFPTRDDLFVATVERIFTATFAKAPAARSYQRRIEWGMDRLAELQPLILVLHERAGHSDAAARLEAAIQIQLCDRLRDVLRPHVEPARLDRVATTVVVFIEGLLAHRTPAVERRRMLRFLVAELVP
;
A
#
# COMPACT_ATOMS: atom_id res chain seq x y z
N MET A 1 29.53 -7.11 5.26
CA MET A 1 29.70 -8.05 4.13
C MET A 1 29.35 -7.29 2.86
N PRO A 2 30.26 -7.12 1.89
CA PRO A 2 29.92 -6.50 0.60
C PRO A 2 29.05 -7.44 -0.23
N ARG A 3 27.95 -6.93 -0.82
CA ARG A 3 27.06 -7.72 -1.69
C ARG A 3 27.81 -8.19 -2.95
N ASN A 4 27.58 -9.43 -3.38
CA ASN A 4 28.27 -10.05 -4.53
C ASN A 4 27.72 -9.47 -5.85
N ARG A 5 28.54 -9.38 -6.91
CA ARG A 5 28.15 -8.80 -8.21
C ARG A 5 26.92 -9.48 -8.84
N SER A 6 26.76 -10.79 -8.61
CA SER A 6 25.58 -11.56 -9.05
C SER A 6 24.30 -11.27 -8.26
N ASP A 7 24.44 -10.81 -7.01
CA ASP A 7 23.32 -10.41 -6.15
C ASP A 7 22.83 -9.01 -6.56
N ILE A 8 23.78 -8.12 -6.88
CA ILE A 8 23.51 -6.79 -7.45
C ILE A 8 22.78 -6.91 -8.80
N ASP A 9 23.28 -7.72 -9.74
CA ASP A 9 22.60 -7.95 -11.04
C ASP A 9 21.16 -8.49 -10.87
N ARG A 10 20.92 -9.27 -9.82
CA ARG A 10 19.59 -9.82 -9.53
C ARG A 10 18.65 -8.78 -8.92
N GLU A 11 19.14 -7.98 -7.98
CA GLU A 11 18.41 -6.88 -7.35
C GLU A 11 18.03 -5.82 -8.42
N ASP A 12 18.98 -5.44 -9.27
CA ASP A 12 18.76 -4.51 -10.39
C ASP A 12 17.69 -5.04 -11.37
N LYS A 13 17.72 -6.34 -11.69
CA LYS A 13 16.70 -6.95 -12.56
C LYS A 13 15.33 -7.04 -11.92
N LEU A 14 15.26 -7.32 -10.63
CA LEU A 14 14.00 -7.28 -9.88
C LEU A 14 13.41 -5.87 -9.93
N ASP A 15 14.23 -4.84 -9.73
CA ASP A 15 13.79 -3.45 -9.78
C ASP A 15 13.30 -3.04 -11.18
N GLU A 16 13.99 -3.45 -12.25
CA GLU A 16 13.52 -3.24 -13.63
C GLU A 16 12.13 -3.87 -13.87
N ILE A 17 11.93 -5.12 -13.42
CA ILE A 17 10.65 -5.84 -13.55
C ILE A 17 9.55 -5.12 -12.78
N LEU A 18 9.82 -4.73 -11.54
CA LEU A 18 8.82 -4.07 -10.70
C LEU A 18 8.52 -2.64 -11.18
N ASN A 19 9.49 -1.92 -11.76
CA ASN A 19 9.28 -0.61 -12.40
C ASN A 19 8.31 -0.73 -13.58
N ALA A 20 8.59 -1.66 -14.51
CA ALA A 20 7.71 -1.90 -15.65
C ALA A 20 6.30 -2.35 -15.22
N ALA A 21 6.20 -3.18 -14.17
CA ALA A 21 4.93 -3.59 -13.61
C ALA A 21 4.14 -2.42 -12.99
N GLU A 22 4.81 -1.52 -12.26
CA GLU A 22 4.18 -0.32 -11.71
C GLU A 22 3.67 0.61 -12.81
N ASP A 23 4.44 0.82 -13.88
CA ASP A 23 4.02 1.64 -15.02
C ASP A 23 2.74 1.10 -15.66
N ILE A 24 2.68 -0.23 -15.87
CA ILE A 24 1.47 -0.90 -16.40
C ILE A 24 0.29 -0.74 -15.43
N LEU A 25 0.50 -0.92 -14.13
CA LEU A 25 -0.57 -0.76 -13.14
C LEU A 25 -1.12 0.67 -13.10
N ARG A 26 -0.25 1.67 -13.21
CA ARG A 26 -0.64 3.09 -13.20
C ARG A 26 -1.34 3.51 -14.49
N ALA A 27 -0.91 2.99 -15.63
CA ALA A 27 -1.47 3.34 -16.94
C ALA A 27 -2.78 2.60 -17.22
N ASP A 28 -2.78 1.27 -17.05
CA ASP A 28 -3.81 0.39 -17.61
C ASP A 28 -4.49 -0.50 -16.55
N GLY A 29 -4.07 -0.40 -15.28
CA GLY A 29 -4.65 -1.13 -14.16
C GLY A 29 -4.29 -2.62 -14.11
N TYR A 30 -4.89 -3.31 -13.13
CA TYR A 30 -4.55 -4.70 -12.82
C TYR A 30 -4.80 -5.68 -13.98
N ALA A 31 -5.83 -5.48 -14.79
CA ALA A 31 -6.18 -6.38 -15.89
C ALA A 31 -5.07 -6.51 -16.94
N SER A 32 -4.30 -5.44 -17.13
CA SER A 32 -3.21 -5.36 -18.10
C SER A 32 -1.87 -5.88 -17.55
N LEU A 33 -1.75 -6.03 -16.23
CA LEU A 33 -0.55 -6.59 -15.59
C LEU A 33 -0.45 -8.09 -15.88
N THR A 34 0.42 -8.44 -16.83
CA THR A 34 0.71 -9.83 -17.20
C THR A 34 2.20 -10.04 -17.37
N HIS A 35 2.69 -11.28 -17.17
CA HIS A 35 4.09 -11.63 -17.44
C HIS A 35 4.51 -11.27 -18.87
N SER A 36 3.61 -11.44 -19.85
CA SER A 36 3.88 -11.11 -21.24
C SER A 36 3.95 -9.59 -21.47
N ALA A 37 3.09 -8.80 -20.82
CA ALA A 37 3.15 -7.34 -20.92
C ALA A 37 4.45 -6.79 -20.35
N VAL A 38 4.87 -7.27 -19.17
CA VAL A 38 6.14 -6.87 -18.55
C VAL A 38 7.35 -7.34 -19.37
N ALA A 39 7.35 -8.60 -19.83
CA ALA A 39 8.41 -9.10 -20.71
C ALA A 39 8.55 -8.25 -21.98
N ARG A 40 7.42 -7.88 -22.61
CA ARG A 40 7.41 -7.02 -23.79
C ARG A 40 7.98 -5.64 -23.48
N ALA A 41 7.59 -5.03 -22.37
CA ALA A 41 8.09 -3.71 -21.96
C ALA A 41 9.62 -3.70 -21.76
N LEU A 42 10.19 -4.82 -21.30
CA LEU A 42 11.62 -4.97 -21.03
C LEU A 42 12.42 -5.61 -22.16
N GLY A 43 11.78 -6.03 -23.27
CA GLY A 43 12.45 -6.79 -24.33
C GLY A 43 12.95 -8.18 -23.88
N LEU A 44 12.33 -8.77 -22.85
CA LEU A 44 12.69 -10.06 -22.27
C LEU A 44 11.76 -11.19 -22.74
N ALA A 45 12.19 -12.43 -22.55
CA ALA A 45 11.32 -13.58 -22.71
C ALA A 45 10.33 -13.68 -21.54
N ARG A 46 9.09 -14.14 -21.81
CA ARG A 46 8.08 -14.37 -20.75
C ARG A 46 8.58 -15.31 -19.65
N THR A 47 9.38 -16.32 -20.03
CA THR A 47 9.99 -17.28 -19.12
C THR A 47 10.91 -16.63 -18.11
N ALA A 48 11.59 -15.52 -18.47
CA ALA A 48 12.40 -14.76 -17.53
C ALA A 48 11.54 -14.15 -16.42
N ILE A 49 10.40 -13.55 -16.76
CA ILE A 49 9.49 -12.97 -15.75
C ILE A 49 8.90 -14.06 -14.85
N CYS A 50 8.45 -15.18 -15.44
CA CYS A 50 7.91 -16.31 -14.67
C CYS A 50 8.92 -16.93 -13.69
N TRP A 51 10.22 -16.77 -13.93
CA TRP A 51 11.25 -17.24 -13.00
C TRP A 51 11.32 -16.38 -11.73
N TYR A 52 11.13 -15.06 -11.85
CA TYR A 52 11.08 -14.14 -10.71
C TYR A 52 9.72 -14.17 -10.00
N PHE A 53 8.65 -14.21 -10.79
CA PHE A 53 7.28 -14.17 -10.31
C PHE A 53 6.50 -15.34 -10.93
N PRO A 54 6.36 -16.46 -10.22
CA PRO A 54 5.70 -17.65 -10.76
C PRO A 54 4.26 -17.39 -11.19
N THR A 55 3.53 -16.56 -10.44
CA THR A 55 2.15 -16.17 -10.75
C THR A 55 2.02 -14.66 -10.96
N ARG A 56 0.94 -14.28 -11.66
CA ARG A 56 0.55 -12.86 -11.80
C ARG A 56 0.27 -12.21 -10.45
N ASP A 57 -0.28 -12.96 -9.49
CA ASP A 57 -0.52 -12.44 -8.14
C ASP A 57 0.80 -12.17 -7.42
N ASP A 58 1.84 -13.01 -7.58
CA ASP A 58 3.16 -12.75 -7.00
C ASP A 58 3.76 -11.44 -7.53
N LEU A 59 3.68 -11.23 -8.85
CA LEU A 59 4.12 -9.98 -9.49
C LEU A 59 3.31 -8.78 -8.99
N PHE A 60 1.98 -8.92 -8.90
CA PHE A 60 1.09 -7.87 -8.43
C PHE A 60 1.38 -7.48 -6.99
N VAL A 61 1.46 -8.46 -6.09
CA VAL A 61 1.73 -8.27 -4.66
C VAL A 61 3.07 -7.58 -4.46
N ALA A 62 4.14 -8.06 -5.08
CA ALA A 62 5.46 -7.43 -4.97
C ALA A 62 5.45 -5.98 -5.49
N THR A 63 4.70 -5.71 -6.56
CA THR A 63 4.57 -4.35 -7.11
C THR A 63 3.78 -3.44 -6.17
N VAL A 64 2.65 -3.90 -5.62
CA VAL A 64 1.83 -3.13 -4.66
C VAL A 64 2.60 -2.86 -3.37
N GLU A 65 3.32 -3.85 -2.84
CA GLU A 65 4.16 -3.67 -1.65
C GLU A 65 5.21 -2.57 -1.86
N ARG A 66 5.87 -2.55 -3.02
CA ARG A 66 6.84 -1.52 -3.39
C ARG A 66 6.19 -0.14 -3.49
N ILE A 67 5.04 -0.03 -4.16
CA ILE A 67 4.27 1.22 -4.29
C ILE A 67 3.85 1.74 -2.91
N PHE A 68 3.31 0.86 -2.06
CA PHE A 68 2.87 1.22 -0.71
C PHE A 68 4.04 1.70 0.15
N THR A 69 5.14 0.96 0.14
CA THR A 69 6.37 1.32 0.86
C THR A 69 6.90 2.68 0.42
N ALA A 70 7.01 2.91 -0.88
CA ALA A 70 7.47 4.19 -1.44
C ALA A 70 6.53 5.35 -1.07
N THR A 71 5.22 5.11 -1.14
CA THR A 71 4.17 6.10 -0.81
C THR A 71 4.27 6.56 0.64
N PHE A 72 4.56 5.63 1.56
CA PHE A 72 4.63 5.91 2.99
C PHE A 72 6.03 6.13 3.56
N ALA A 73 7.08 6.05 2.74
CA ALA A 73 8.48 6.25 3.16
C ALA A 73 8.76 7.68 3.61
N LYS A 74 8.12 8.68 2.97
CA LYS A 74 8.36 10.11 3.23
C LYS A 74 7.16 10.76 3.91
N ALA A 75 6.66 10.12 4.98
CA ALA A 75 5.61 10.71 5.80
C ALA A 75 6.06 12.11 6.27
N PRO A 76 5.23 13.16 6.11
CA PRO A 76 5.62 14.50 6.46
C PRO A 76 5.89 14.59 7.96
N ALA A 77 6.94 15.32 8.35
CA ALA A 77 7.18 15.77 9.72
C ALA A 77 6.18 16.87 10.12
N ALA A 78 4.90 16.67 9.81
CA ALA A 78 3.85 17.65 10.08
C ALA A 78 3.73 17.85 11.59
N ARG A 79 3.55 19.12 11.99
CA ARG A 79 3.49 19.54 13.40
C ARG A 79 2.28 19.00 14.17
N SER A 80 1.23 18.56 13.48
CA SER A 80 -0.04 18.12 14.07
C SER A 80 -0.38 16.70 13.63
N TYR A 81 -0.84 15.86 14.56
CA TYR A 81 -1.29 14.50 14.26
C TYR A 81 -2.45 14.46 13.26
N GLN A 82 -3.38 15.43 13.30
CA GLN A 82 -4.50 15.52 12.36
C GLN A 82 -4.02 15.63 10.91
N ARG A 83 -3.07 16.53 10.62
CA ARG A 83 -2.49 16.64 9.27
C ARG A 83 -1.76 15.38 8.83
N ARG A 84 -1.14 14.63 9.76
CA ARG A 84 -0.50 13.34 9.42
C ARG A 84 -1.54 12.29 9.05
N ILE A 85 -2.66 12.23 9.78
CA ILE A 85 -3.78 11.32 9.50
C ILE A 85 -4.47 11.69 8.18
N GLU A 86 -4.74 12.98 7.94
CA GLU A 86 -5.30 13.46 6.67
C GLU A 86 -4.38 13.16 5.48
N TRP A 87 -3.08 13.38 5.64
CA TRP A 87 -2.10 13.01 4.62
C TRP A 87 -2.11 11.50 4.34
N GLY A 88 -2.22 10.67 5.38
CA GLY A 88 -2.33 9.22 5.23
C GLY A 88 -3.58 8.82 4.46
N MET A 89 -4.74 9.40 4.80
CA MET A 89 -6.00 9.18 4.07
C MET A 89 -5.88 9.60 2.60
N ASP A 90 -5.25 10.74 2.31
CA ASP A 90 -5.05 11.20 0.93
C ASP A 90 -4.19 10.22 0.12
N ARG A 91 -3.11 9.69 0.71
CA ARG A 91 -2.27 8.66 0.08
C ARG A 91 -3.03 7.36 -0.15
N LEU A 92 -3.81 6.89 0.82
CA LEU A 92 -4.66 5.71 0.65
C LEU A 92 -5.74 5.93 -0.41
N ALA A 93 -6.29 7.13 -0.51
CA ALA A 93 -7.26 7.47 -1.56
C ALA A 93 -6.64 7.42 -2.97
N GLU A 94 -5.39 7.83 -3.13
CA GLU A 94 -4.66 7.70 -4.41
C GLU A 94 -4.42 6.23 -4.79
N LEU A 95 -4.19 5.36 -3.79
CA LEU A 95 -3.98 3.93 -3.98
C LEU A 95 -5.27 3.10 -3.99
N GLN A 96 -6.43 3.73 -3.83
CA GLN A 96 -7.73 3.05 -3.68
C GLN A 96 -7.99 1.97 -4.76
N PRO A 97 -7.75 2.21 -6.07
CA PRO A 97 -7.98 1.18 -7.07
C PRO A 97 -7.14 -0.10 -6.84
N LEU A 98 -5.89 0.05 -6.39
CA LEU A 98 -5.00 -1.08 -6.08
C LEU A 98 -5.44 -1.80 -4.81
N ILE A 99 -5.87 -1.05 -3.79
CA ILE A 99 -6.37 -1.63 -2.53
C ILE A 99 -7.61 -2.49 -2.78
N LEU A 100 -8.55 -2.02 -3.61
CA LEU A 100 -9.75 -2.79 -3.95
C LEU A 100 -9.42 -4.09 -4.68
N VAL A 101 -8.47 -4.05 -5.61
CA VAL A 101 -7.99 -5.26 -6.29
C VAL A 101 -7.29 -6.19 -5.31
N LEU A 102 -6.42 -5.66 -4.43
CA LEU A 102 -5.72 -6.48 -3.44
C LEU A 102 -6.72 -7.22 -2.54
N HIS A 103 -7.76 -6.54 -2.08
CA HIS A 103 -8.85 -7.13 -1.29
C HIS A 103 -9.58 -8.25 -2.05
N GLU A 104 -9.93 -8.03 -3.32
CA GLU A 104 -10.53 -9.07 -4.17
C GLU A 104 -9.60 -10.28 -4.33
N ARG A 105 -8.31 -10.05 -4.56
CA ARG A 105 -7.30 -11.11 -4.75
C ARG A 105 -6.99 -11.85 -3.45
N ALA A 106 -7.12 -11.22 -2.28
CA ALA A 106 -6.90 -11.86 -0.99
C ALA A 106 -7.83 -13.07 -0.76
N GLY A 107 -9.03 -13.07 -1.34
CA GLY A 107 -9.92 -14.24 -1.32
C GLY A 107 -9.46 -15.45 -2.15
N HIS A 108 -8.44 -15.27 -3.00
CA HIS A 108 -8.01 -16.25 -4.00
C HIS A 108 -6.50 -16.52 -4.01
N SER A 109 -5.71 -15.74 -3.26
CA SER A 109 -4.25 -15.80 -3.26
C SER A 109 -3.68 -15.55 -1.87
N ASP A 110 -2.94 -16.52 -1.34
CA ASP A 110 -2.26 -16.42 -0.05
C ASP A 110 -1.21 -15.30 -0.03
N ALA A 111 -0.60 -14.98 -1.19
CA ALA A 111 0.33 -13.86 -1.30
C ALA A 111 -0.40 -12.52 -1.11
N ALA A 112 -1.58 -12.38 -1.74
CA ALA A 112 -2.40 -11.18 -1.61
C ALA A 112 -2.95 -11.02 -0.18
N ALA A 113 -3.47 -12.09 0.42
CA ALA A 113 -3.98 -12.08 1.79
C ALA A 113 -2.89 -11.71 2.81
N ARG A 114 -1.67 -12.22 2.64
CA ARG A 114 -0.53 -11.87 3.50
C ARG A 114 -0.14 -10.40 3.36
N LEU A 115 -0.11 -9.87 2.14
CA LEU A 115 0.20 -8.45 1.93
C LEU A 115 -0.90 -7.55 2.50
N GLU A 116 -2.17 -7.89 2.31
CA GLU A 116 -3.29 -7.14 2.89
C GLU A 116 -3.18 -7.07 4.41
N ALA A 117 -2.96 -8.20 5.08
CA ALA A 117 -2.75 -8.25 6.53
C ALA A 117 -1.52 -7.44 6.97
N ALA A 118 -0.41 -7.52 6.21
CA ALA A 118 0.80 -6.76 6.51
C ALA A 118 0.58 -5.24 6.37
N ILE A 119 -0.14 -4.79 5.34
CA ILE A 119 -0.52 -3.39 5.16
C ILE A 119 -1.37 -2.92 6.33
N GLN A 120 -2.36 -3.72 6.75
CA GLN A 120 -3.23 -3.36 7.88
C GLN A 120 -2.44 -3.17 9.17
N ILE A 121 -1.53 -4.10 9.48
CA ILE A 121 -0.62 -3.99 10.64
C ILE A 121 0.22 -2.72 10.53
N GLN A 122 0.84 -2.46 9.37
CA GLN A 122 1.68 -1.28 9.18
C GLN A 122 0.90 0.04 9.32
N LEU A 123 -0.36 0.10 8.88
CA LEU A 123 -1.21 1.28 9.04
C LEU A 123 -1.56 1.53 10.51
N CYS A 124 -1.94 0.48 11.23
CA CYS A 124 -2.17 0.54 12.66
C CYS A 124 -0.91 1.00 13.42
N ASP A 125 0.26 0.45 13.10
CA ASP A 125 1.54 0.82 13.71
C ASP A 125 1.85 2.31 13.51
N ARG A 126 1.71 2.79 12.27
CA ARG A 126 1.91 4.19 11.93
C ARG A 126 0.93 5.11 12.67
N LEU A 127 -0.33 4.71 12.80
CA LEU A 127 -1.29 5.51 13.57
C LEU A 127 -1.00 5.48 15.07
N ARG A 128 -0.58 4.34 15.62
CA ARG A 128 -0.14 4.26 17.02
C ARG A 128 1.03 5.21 17.28
N ASP A 129 2.01 5.27 16.38
CA ASP A 129 3.13 6.20 16.50
C ASP A 129 2.70 7.67 16.41
N VAL A 130 1.73 7.99 15.54
CA VAL A 130 1.17 9.35 15.41
C VAL A 130 0.39 9.76 16.67
N LEU A 131 -0.37 8.84 17.26
CA LEU A 131 -1.32 9.12 18.33
C LEU A 131 -0.76 8.90 19.74
N ARG A 132 0.37 8.20 19.89
CA ARG A 132 1.01 7.91 21.19
C ARG A 132 1.14 9.14 22.10
N PRO A 133 1.48 10.35 21.62
CA PRO A 133 1.57 11.54 22.49
C PRO A 133 0.21 12.14 22.90
N HIS A 134 -0.88 11.71 22.30
CA HIS A 134 -2.19 12.36 22.37
C HIS A 134 -3.30 11.46 22.93
N VAL A 135 -3.04 10.16 23.10
CA VAL A 135 -4.03 9.19 23.53
C VAL A 135 -3.47 8.36 24.67
N GLU A 136 -4.27 8.19 25.72
CA GLU A 136 -3.96 7.31 26.86
C GLU A 136 -3.51 5.91 26.39
N PRO A 137 -2.43 5.33 26.95
CA PRO A 137 -1.89 4.05 26.50
C PRO A 137 -2.93 2.92 26.44
N ALA A 138 -3.87 2.89 27.39
CA ALA A 138 -4.94 1.87 27.46
C ALA A 138 -6.01 2.00 26.34
N ARG A 139 -6.05 3.12 25.63
CA ARG A 139 -6.97 3.41 24.52
C ARG A 139 -6.27 3.41 23.16
N LEU A 140 -4.94 3.56 23.12
CA LEU A 140 -4.16 3.79 21.90
C LEU A 140 -4.46 2.78 20.78
N ASP A 141 -4.45 1.49 21.10
CA ASP A 141 -4.67 0.41 20.13
C ASP A 141 -6.09 0.44 19.53
N ARG A 142 -7.10 0.62 20.40
CA ARG A 142 -8.50 0.73 19.99
C ARG A 142 -8.76 1.96 19.14
N VAL A 143 -8.17 3.11 19.50
CA VAL A 143 -8.30 4.34 18.72
C VAL A 143 -7.63 4.20 17.36
N ALA A 144 -6.38 3.70 17.31
CA ALA A 144 -5.66 3.49 16.05
C ALA A 144 -6.43 2.57 15.10
N THR A 145 -6.85 1.39 15.61
CA THR A 145 -7.63 0.42 14.83
C THR A 145 -8.94 1.03 14.33
N THR A 146 -9.66 1.77 15.18
CA THR A 146 -10.93 2.42 14.80
C THR A 146 -10.73 3.43 13.68
N VAL A 147 -9.67 4.26 13.76
CA VAL A 147 -9.38 5.25 12.71
C VAL A 147 -8.99 4.55 11.40
N VAL A 148 -8.19 3.49 11.44
CA VAL A 148 -7.81 2.74 10.23
C VAL A 148 -9.03 2.10 9.57
N VAL A 149 -9.83 1.32 10.31
CA VAL A 149 -11.05 0.69 9.79
C VAL A 149 -12.04 1.71 9.26
N PHE A 150 -12.15 2.87 9.91
CA PHE A 150 -13.00 3.95 9.42
C PHE A 150 -12.50 4.53 8.09
N ILE A 151 -11.19 4.77 7.95
CA ILE A 151 -10.59 5.22 6.69
C ILE A 151 -10.82 4.18 5.58
N GLU A 152 -10.61 2.89 5.87
CA GLU A 152 -10.89 1.80 4.93
C GLU A 152 -12.35 1.81 4.49
N GLY A 153 -13.30 1.94 5.42
CA GLY A 153 -14.73 2.07 5.10
C GLY A 153 -15.04 3.29 4.25
N LEU A 154 -14.47 4.46 4.58
CA LEU A 154 -14.61 5.67 3.78
C LEU A 154 -14.09 5.51 2.34
N LEU A 155 -13.04 4.70 2.16
CA LEU A 155 -12.46 4.38 0.87
C LEU A 155 -13.15 3.21 0.16
N ALA A 156 -13.86 2.34 0.86
CA ALA A 156 -14.70 1.32 0.21
C ALA A 156 -15.95 1.94 -0.44
N HIS A 157 -16.41 3.10 0.05
CA HIS A 157 -17.60 3.77 -0.44
C HIS A 157 -17.28 4.94 -1.40
N ARG A 158 -18.25 5.29 -2.27
CA ARG A 158 -18.17 6.44 -3.20
C ARG A 158 -18.43 7.77 -2.47
N THR A 159 -17.72 8.01 -1.38
CA THR A 159 -17.84 9.26 -0.60
C THR A 159 -16.93 10.33 -1.20
N PRO A 160 -17.43 11.54 -1.52
CA PRO A 160 -16.61 12.64 -2.04
C PRO A 160 -15.45 12.98 -1.09
N ALA A 161 -14.29 13.38 -1.65
CA ALA A 161 -13.09 13.64 -0.86
C ALA A 161 -13.27 14.68 0.26
N VAL A 162 -14.07 15.71 0.01
CA VAL A 162 -14.40 16.75 1.01
C VAL A 162 -15.16 16.14 2.19
N GLU A 163 -16.13 15.27 1.92
CA GLU A 163 -16.94 14.63 2.96
C GLU A 163 -16.12 13.59 3.74
N ARG A 164 -15.26 12.80 3.07
CA ARG A 164 -14.32 11.89 3.75
C ARG A 164 -13.44 12.64 4.76
N ARG A 165 -12.87 13.79 4.37
CA ARG A 165 -12.07 14.64 5.28
C ARG A 165 -12.89 15.13 6.47
N ARG A 166 -14.12 15.58 6.24
CA ARG A 166 -15.01 16.07 7.29
C ARG A 166 -15.34 14.96 8.29
N MET A 167 -15.72 13.79 7.80
CA MET A 167 -16.04 12.61 8.62
C MET A 167 -14.81 12.15 9.44
N LEU A 168 -13.62 12.10 8.81
CA LEU A 168 -12.38 11.75 9.49
C LEU A 168 -12.02 12.74 10.60
N ARG A 169 -12.13 14.05 10.34
CA ARG A 169 -11.87 15.09 11.35
C ARG A 169 -12.82 14.97 12.53
N PHE A 170 -14.10 14.75 12.26
CA PHE A 170 -15.10 14.54 13.31
C PHE A 170 -14.73 13.34 14.17
N LEU A 171 -14.48 12.17 13.57
CA LEU A 171 -14.10 10.97 14.32
C LEU A 171 -12.83 11.19 15.16
N VAL A 172 -11.78 11.77 14.58
CA VAL A 172 -10.51 11.97 15.29
C VAL A 172 -10.68 12.94 16.47
N ALA A 173 -11.51 13.98 16.34
CA ALA A 173 -11.80 14.92 17.43
C ALA A 173 -12.55 14.25 18.60
N GLU A 174 -13.43 13.28 18.32
CA GLU A 174 -14.15 12.53 19.37
C GLU A 174 -13.27 11.48 20.06
N LEU A 175 -12.31 10.90 19.32
CA LEU A 175 -11.47 9.82 19.86
C LEU A 175 -10.20 10.31 20.57
N VAL A 176 -9.69 11.49 20.19
CA VAL A 176 -8.45 12.08 20.73
C VAL A 176 -8.81 13.32 21.55
N PRO A 177 -8.77 13.23 22.90
CA PRO A 177 -9.15 14.33 23.80
C PRO A 177 -8.15 15.49 23.82
#